data_AF-A0A0V0HNY4-F1
#
_entry.id   AF-A0A0V0HNY4-F1
#
_cell.length_a   1.000
_cell.length_b   1.000
_cell.length_c   1.000
_cell.angle_alpha   90.00
_cell.angle_beta   90.00
_cell.angle_gamma   90.00
#
_symmetry.space_group_name_H-M   'P 1'
#
loop_
_entity.id
_entity.type
_entity.pdbx_description
1 polymer ?
#
loop_
_entity_poly.entity_id
_entity_poly.type
_entity_poly.pdbx_seq_one_letter_code
_entity_poly.pdbx_strand_id
1 'polypeptide(L)'
;MIVLQGQEKVFLSKSKENGTDVNKEYTKLTFTPTQADRFVLAFRNWLRRHGNSQPEWFGSTDDQPLPSTVLSKRQMMDRFEQHTLKCSSCKNAYYTFEKLQKLLIGAVVVCCATAGIPADVNLRILLGSLATLSAGLAYVLHEFQKNFIFIDYVHAEID
;
A
#
# COMPACT_ATOMS: atom_id res chain seq x y z
N MET A 1 6.88 2.36 0.22
CA MET A 1 8.28 1.86 0.11
C MET A 1 9.07 2.53 -1.01
N ILE A 2 8.47 2.77 -2.18
CA ILE A 2 9.14 3.41 -3.34
C ILE A 2 9.76 4.78 -3.02
N VAL A 3 9.02 5.62 -2.28
CA VAL A 3 9.51 6.95 -1.87
C VAL A 3 10.75 6.84 -0.98
N LEU A 4 10.73 5.96 0.02
CA LEU A 4 11.86 5.75 0.93
C LEU A 4 13.09 5.26 0.17
N GLN A 5 12.93 4.35 -0.78
CA GLN A 5 14.03 3.88 -1.63
C GLN A 5 14.57 4.97 -2.56
N GLY A 6 13.70 5.81 -3.13
CA GLY A 6 14.11 6.96 -3.92
C GLY A 6 14.92 7.95 -3.10
N GLN A 7 14.44 8.28 -1.89
CA GLN A 7 15.14 9.15 -0.95
C GLN A 7 16.49 8.58 -0.52
N GLU A 8 16.58 7.28 -0.27
CA GLU A 8 17.83 6.61 0.10
C GLU A 8 18.87 6.71 -1.02
N LYS A 9 18.46 6.51 -2.28
CA LYS A 9 19.35 6.70 -3.44
C LYS A 9 19.86 8.14 -3.56
N VAL A 10 18.99 9.14 -3.37
CA VAL A 10 19.35 10.56 -3.40
C VAL A 10 20.26 10.92 -2.21
N PHE A 11 19.96 10.41 -1.02
CA PHE A 11 20.77 10.62 0.18
C PHE A 11 22.19 10.07 0.00
N LEU A 12 22.31 8.87 -0.57
CA LEU A 12 23.61 8.23 -0.83
C LEU A 12 24.37 8.87 -2.00
N SER A 13 23.69 9.35 -3.04
CA SER A 13 24.38 10.10 -4.09
C SER A 13 24.98 11.39 -3.52
N LYS A 14 24.25 12.07 -2.64
CA LYS A 14 24.73 13.27 -1.93
C LYS A 14 25.85 12.96 -0.95
N SER A 15 25.86 11.79 -0.31
CA SER A 15 26.94 11.43 0.63
C SER A 15 28.28 11.20 -0.06
N LYS A 16 28.27 10.93 -1.37
CA LYS A 16 29.48 10.81 -2.21
C LYS A 16 29.98 12.15 -2.75
N GLU A 17 29.20 13.23 -2.64
CA GLU A 17 29.65 14.58 -3.03
C GLU A 17 30.56 15.16 -1.94
N ASN A 18 31.81 15.50 -2.30
CA ASN A 18 32.78 16.07 -1.35
C ASN A 18 32.31 17.44 -0.83
N GLY A 19 32.28 17.61 0.50
CA GLY A 19 32.12 18.90 1.16
C GLY A 19 30.78 19.15 1.87
N THR A 20 29.81 18.22 1.80
CA THR A 20 28.51 18.35 2.49
C THR A 20 28.34 17.36 3.63
N ASP A 21 28.06 17.86 4.84
CA ASP A 21 27.56 17.03 5.96
C ASP A 21 26.10 16.63 5.67
N VAL A 22 25.93 15.55 4.90
CA VAL A 22 24.62 15.02 4.52
C VAL A 22 23.73 14.68 5.71
N ASN A 23 24.32 14.34 6.86
CA ASN A 23 23.55 14.02 8.06
C ASN A 23 22.92 15.26 8.68
N LYS A 24 23.57 16.43 8.57
CA LYS A 24 22.98 17.72 8.95
C LYS A 24 21.84 18.12 8.01
N GLU A 25 21.91 17.74 6.75
CA GLU A 25 20.90 18.05 5.74
C GLU A 25 19.81 16.99 5.58
N TYR A 26 19.79 15.96 6.44
CA TYR A 26 18.89 14.82 6.29
C TYR A 26 17.41 15.21 6.10
N THR A 27 16.91 16.17 6.88
CA THR A 27 15.51 16.65 6.79
C THR A 27 15.23 17.42 5.50
N LYS A 28 16.26 17.93 4.81
CA LYS A 28 16.12 18.55 3.48
C LYS A 28 16.16 17.51 2.36
N LEU A 29 16.99 16.47 2.52
CA LEU A 29 17.21 15.42 1.53
C LEU A 29 16.14 14.31 1.58
N THR A 30 15.46 14.15 2.70
CA THR A 30 14.45 13.13 2.93
C THR A 30 13.13 13.75 3.36
N PHE A 31 12.04 13.25 2.81
CA PHE A 31 10.68 13.67 3.17
C PHE A 31 10.12 12.71 4.22
N THR A 32 9.93 13.22 5.43
CA THR A 32 9.49 12.51 6.64
C THR A 32 8.25 13.21 7.23
N PRO A 33 7.09 13.12 6.56
CA PRO A 33 5.96 13.99 6.84
C PRO A 33 5.13 13.59 8.07
N THR A 34 5.28 12.36 8.57
CA THR A 34 4.38 11.82 9.59
C THR A 34 4.96 11.88 10.99
N GLN A 35 4.09 11.83 12.01
CA GLN A 35 4.52 11.74 13.40
C GLN A 35 5.32 10.44 13.68
N ALA A 36 5.07 9.37 12.92
CA ALA A 36 5.79 8.12 13.04
C ALA A 36 7.29 8.26 12.68
N ASP A 37 7.63 9.23 11.84
CA ASP A 37 9.00 9.49 11.39
C ASP A 37 9.86 10.20 12.45
N ARG A 38 9.26 10.69 13.54
CA ARG A 38 9.98 11.45 14.59
C ARG A 38 11.12 10.65 15.20
N PHE A 39 10.96 9.34 15.38
CA PHE A 39 12.03 8.50 15.91
C PHE A 39 13.19 8.34 14.93
N VAL A 40 12.93 8.32 13.62
CA VAL A 40 13.98 8.30 12.59
C VAL A 40 14.80 9.59 12.68
N LEU A 41 14.14 10.75 12.74
CA LEU A 41 14.81 12.05 12.89
C LEU A 41 15.59 12.16 14.21
N ALA A 42 15.02 11.69 15.31
CA ALA A 42 15.68 11.68 16.62
C ALA A 42 16.94 10.79 16.61
N PHE A 43 16.82 9.57 16.06
CA PHE A 43 17.94 8.65 15.93
C PHE A 43 19.07 9.23 15.09
N ARG A 44 18.76 9.82 13.94
CA ARG A 44 19.80 10.43 13.08
C ARG A 44 20.49 11.61 13.73
N ASN A 45 19.74 12.45 14.46
CA ASN A 45 20.33 13.53 15.24
C ASN A 45 21.26 13.00 16.34
N TRP A 46 20.87 11.94 17.03
CA TRP A 46 21.70 11.28 18.03
C TRP A 46 22.97 10.70 17.38
N LEU A 47 22.84 9.98 16.27
CA LEU A 47 23.97 9.37 15.55
C LEU A 47 24.98 10.42 15.07
N ARG A 48 24.51 11.56 14.55
CA ARG A 48 25.37 12.68 14.17
C ARG A 48 26.13 13.25 15.37
N ARG A 49 25.47 13.40 16.52
CA ARG A 49 26.08 14.01 17.72
C ARG A 49 27.05 13.09 18.44
N HIS A 50 26.77 11.78 18.45
CA HIS A 50 27.47 10.83 19.32
C HIS A 50 28.24 9.75 18.57
N GLY A 51 27.91 9.48 17.30
CA GLY A 51 28.56 8.45 16.50
C GLY A 51 29.15 9.00 15.21
N ASN A 52 29.64 10.25 15.21
CA ASN A 52 30.27 10.89 14.05
C ASN A 52 29.55 10.64 12.71
N SER A 53 28.21 10.66 12.73
CA SER A 53 27.36 10.41 11.56
C SER A 53 27.42 9.00 10.93
N GLN A 54 28.22 8.06 11.46
CA GLN A 54 28.30 6.67 11.03
C GLN A 54 28.98 5.77 12.08
N PRO A 55 28.63 4.48 12.19
CA PRO A 55 29.35 3.58 13.10
C PRO A 55 30.82 3.42 12.68
N GLU A 56 31.76 3.57 13.62
CA GLU A 56 33.21 3.48 13.32
C GLU A 56 33.64 2.10 12.78
N TRP A 57 32.96 1.04 13.23
CA TRP A 57 33.25 -0.34 12.80
C TRP A 57 32.75 -0.66 11.39
N PHE A 58 31.99 0.25 10.75
CA PHE A 58 31.34 -0.02 9.46
C PHE A 58 32.25 0.20 8.24
N GLY A 59 33.43 0.82 8.41
CA GLY A 59 34.41 1.02 7.34
C GLY A 59 33.93 1.93 6.18
N SER A 60 34.74 2.04 5.12
CA SER A 60 34.39 2.80 3.91
C SER A 60 33.62 1.91 2.93
N THR A 61 32.37 2.27 2.62
CA THR A 61 31.48 1.53 1.71
C THR A 61 31.53 2.02 0.26
N ASP A 62 32.68 2.51 -0.20
CA ASP A 62 32.77 3.17 -1.52
C ASP A 62 32.41 2.24 -2.69
N ASP A 63 32.61 0.93 -2.53
CA ASP A 63 32.50 -0.07 -3.60
C ASP A 63 31.26 -0.96 -3.56
N GLN A 64 30.35 -0.82 -2.60
CA GLN A 64 29.14 -1.65 -2.59
C GLN A 64 28.09 -1.05 -3.54
N PRO A 65 27.77 -1.73 -4.67
CA PRO A 65 26.68 -1.28 -5.52
C PRO A 65 25.40 -1.35 -4.70
N LEU A 66 24.62 -0.26 -4.77
CA LEU A 66 23.30 -0.22 -4.18
C LEU A 66 22.49 -1.44 -4.63
N PRO A 67 21.74 -2.10 -3.73
CA PRO A 67 20.81 -3.12 -4.16
C PRO A 67 19.90 -2.50 -5.23
N SER A 68 20.06 -2.93 -6.48
CA SER A 68 19.10 -2.55 -7.50
C SER A 68 17.78 -3.19 -7.10
N THR A 69 16.80 -2.35 -6.79
CA THR A 69 15.46 -2.83 -6.48
C THR A 69 14.85 -3.32 -7.79
N VAL A 70 14.96 -4.61 -8.06
CA VAL A 70 14.41 -5.27 -9.27
C VAL A 70 12.88 -5.41 -9.20
N LEU A 71 12.25 -4.85 -8.17
CA LEU A 71 10.82 -4.98 -7.95
C LEU A 71 10.04 -3.96 -8.79
N SER A 72 9.01 -4.42 -9.47
CA SER A 72 8.01 -3.56 -10.10
C SER A 72 7.23 -2.74 -9.05
N LYS A 73 6.62 -1.61 -9.47
CA LYS A 73 5.75 -0.79 -8.62
C LYS A 73 4.69 -1.63 -7.90
N ARG A 74 4.10 -2.61 -8.62
CA ARG A 74 3.12 -3.56 -8.08
C ARG A 74 3.69 -4.42 -6.95
N GLN A 75 4.87 -5.01 -7.13
CA GLN A 75 5.52 -5.81 -6.10
C GLN A 75 5.92 -4.97 -4.87
N MET A 76 6.36 -3.73 -5.09
CA MET A 76 6.76 -2.84 -3.99
C MET A 76 5.58 -2.37 -3.14
N MET A 77 4.39 -2.22 -3.73
CA MET A 77 3.19 -1.75 -3.04
C MET A 77 2.17 -2.87 -2.80
N ASP A 78 2.58 -4.14 -2.94
CA ASP A 78 1.75 -5.29 -2.61
C ASP A 78 1.60 -5.40 -1.09
N ARG A 79 0.45 -4.94 -0.57
CA ARG A 79 0.12 -5.02 0.84
C ARG A 79 -0.32 -6.42 1.24
N PHE A 80 -0.75 -7.25 0.29
CA PHE A 80 -1.31 -8.56 0.61
C PHE A 80 -0.25 -9.45 1.26
N GLU A 81 0.86 -9.66 0.55
CA GLU A 81 2.00 -10.46 1.03
C GLU A 81 2.79 -9.73 2.12
N GLN A 82 2.91 -8.40 2.04
CA GLN A 82 3.70 -7.63 3.00
C GLN A 82 3.04 -7.55 4.37
N HIS A 83 1.70 -7.40 4.43
CA HIS A 83 0.96 -7.11 5.66
C HIS A 83 -0.31 -7.96 5.84
N THR A 84 -1.23 -7.96 4.87
CA THR A 84 -2.58 -8.53 5.03
C THR A 84 -2.53 -10.00 5.45
N LEU A 85 -1.65 -10.82 4.86
CA LEU A 85 -1.52 -12.24 5.22
C LEU A 85 -0.95 -12.48 6.62
N LYS A 86 -0.16 -11.54 7.15
CA LYS A 86 0.54 -11.65 8.44
C LYS A 86 -0.28 -11.11 9.59
N CYS A 87 -1.10 -10.08 9.34
CA CYS A 87 -1.98 -9.47 10.34
C CYS A 87 -3.33 -10.20 10.40
N SER A 88 -3.65 -10.83 11.53
CA SER A 88 -4.89 -11.61 11.68
C SER A 88 -6.16 -10.80 11.44
N SER A 89 -6.19 -9.55 11.92
CA SER A 89 -7.32 -8.64 11.72
C SER A 89 -7.52 -8.31 10.23
N CYS A 90 -6.46 -7.90 9.53
CA CYS A 90 -6.53 -7.56 8.11
C CYS A 90 -6.85 -8.79 7.25
N LYS A 91 -6.25 -9.94 7.57
CA LYS A 91 -6.52 -11.22 6.90
C LYS A 91 -7.99 -11.60 7.00
N ASN A 92 -8.56 -11.54 8.21
CA ASN A 92 -9.96 -11.87 8.45
C ASN A 92 -10.90 -10.89 7.73
N ALA A 93 -10.59 -9.58 7.77
CA ALA A 93 -11.36 -8.57 7.04
C ALA A 93 -11.37 -8.85 5.53
N TYR A 94 -10.20 -9.10 4.94
CA TYR A 94 -10.07 -9.43 3.51
C TYR A 94 -10.93 -10.63 3.11
N TYR A 95 -10.82 -11.76 3.81
CA TYR A 95 -11.62 -12.95 3.50
C TYR A 95 -13.11 -12.77 3.76
N THR A 96 -13.48 -11.88 4.69
CA THR A 96 -14.89 -11.54 4.93
C THR A 96 -15.46 -10.76 3.75
N PHE A 97 -14.74 -9.74 3.25
CA PHE A 97 -15.13 -9.03 2.03
C PHE A 97 -15.22 -9.96 0.83
N GLU A 98 -14.23 -10.84 0.64
CA GLU A 98 -14.23 -11.80 -0.47
C GLU A 98 -15.44 -12.76 -0.41
N LYS A 99 -15.74 -13.31 0.77
CA LYS A 99 -16.91 -14.20 0.97
C LYS A 99 -18.22 -13.48 0.69
N LEU A 100 -18.38 -12.27 1.22
CA LEU A 100 -19.60 -11.49 1.02
C LEU A 100 -19.78 -11.09 -0.44
N GLN A 101 -18.70 -10.72 -1.13
CA GLN A 101 -18.73 -10.45 -2.56
C GLN A 101 -19.16 -11.68 -3.36
N LYS A 102 -18.59 -12.87 -3.09
CA LYS A 102 -18.98 -14.12 -3.77
C LYS A 102 -20.45 -14.47 -3.53
N LEU A 103 -20.94 -14.28 -2.30
CA LEU A 103 -22.36 -14.48 -1.96
C LEU A 103 -23.24 -13.55 -2.81
N LEU A 104 -22.93 -12.26 -2.85
CA LEU A 104 -23.73 -11.28 -3.58
C LEU A 104 -23.70 -11.52 -5.09
N ILE A 105 -22.53 -11.87 -5.66
CA ILE A 105 -22.44 -12.27 -7.07
C ILE A 105 -23.29 -13.52 -7.33
N GLY A 106 -23.28 -14.50 -6.43
CA GLY A 106 -24.16 -15.66 -6.50
C GLY A 106 -25.64 -15.27 -6.50
N ALA A 107 -26.03 -14.34 -5.64
CA ALA A 107 -27.40 -13.81 -5.58
C ALA A 107 -27.80 -13.11 -6.89
N VAL A 108 -26.89 -12.31 -7.49
CA VAL A 108 -27.11 -11.68 -8.81
C VAL A 108 -27.39 -12.75 -9.87
N VAL A 109 -26.53 -13.77 -9.97
CA VAL A 109 -26.67 -14.84 -10.97
C VAL A 109 -28.02 -15.55 -10.81
N VAL A 110 -28.39 -15.94 -9.58
CA VAL A 110 -29.65 -16.63 -9.30
C VAL A 110 -30.86 -15.75 -9.63
N CYS A 111 -30.86 -14.49 -9.19
CA CYS A 111 -31.96 -13.56 -9.44
C CYS A 111 -32.13 -13.29 -10.95
N CYS A 112 -31.03 -13.05 -11.68
CA CYS A 112 -31.07 -12.84 -13.13
C CYS A 112 -31.56 -14.09 -13.88
N ALA A 113 -31.07 -15.28 -13.50
CA ALA A 113 -31.45 -16.53 -14.15
C ALA A 113 -32.94 -16.88 -13.93
N THR A 114 -33.50 -16.48 -12.78
CA THR A 114 -34.88 -16.81 -12.41
C THR A 114 -35.87 -15.70 -12.72
N ALA A 115 -35.44 -14.48 -13.02
CA ALA A 115 -36.32 -13.32 -13.23
C ALA A 115 -37.34 -13.50 -14.36
N GLY A 116 -37.07 -14.36 -15.35
CA GLY A 116 -37.98 -14.65 -16.46
C GLY A 116 -39.00 -15.78 -16.19
N ILE A 117 -38.82 -16.56 -15.11
CA ILE A 117 -39.63 -17.77 -14.85
C ILE A 117 -41.04 -17.43 -14.33
N PRO A 118 -41.22 -16.52 -13.34
CA PRO A 118 -42.54 -16.23 -12.80
C PRO A 118 -43.49 -15.61 -13.83
N ALA A 119 -44.78 -15.92 -13.73
CA ALA A 119 -45.82 -15.23 -14.49
C ALA A 119 -46.16 -13.85 -13.91
N ASP A 120 -46.02 -13.68 -12.58
CA ASP A 120 -46.32 -12.42 -11.89
C ASP A 120 -45.24 -11.36 -12.15
N VAL A 121 -45.65 -10.23 -12.72
CA VAL A 121 -44.79 -9.07 -13.04
C VAL A 121 -44.14 -8.47 -11.80
N ASN A 122 -44.84 -8.44 -10.66
CA ASN A 122 -44.29 -7.92 -9.41
C ASN A 122 -43.11 -8.76 -8.94
N LEU A 123 -43.20 -10.09 -9.10
CA LEU A 123 -42.11 -10.99 -8.74
C LEU A 123 -40.90 -10.82 -9.67
N ARG A 124 -41.13 -10.55 -10.96
CA ARG A 124 -40.05 -10.20 -11.91
C ARG A 124 -39.34 -8.91 -11.52
N ILE A 125 -40.11 -7.86 -11.18
CA ILE A 125 -39.57 -6.57 -10.73
C ILE A 125 -38.78 -6.75 -9.44
N LEU A 126 -39.28 -7.53 -8.48
CA LEU A 126 -38.59 -7.82 -7.22
C LEU A 126 -37.23 -8.50 -7.48
N LEU A 127 -37.21 -9.57 -8.26
CA LEU A 127 -35.97 -10.29 -8.61
C LEU A 127 -34.98 -9.38 -9.36
N GLY A 128 -35.47 -8.57 -10.30
CA GLY A 128 -34.64 -7.58 -11.00
C GLY A 128 -34.03 -6.56 -10.03
N SER A 129 -34.82 -6.00 -9.12
CA SER A 129 -34.35 -5.04 -8.13
C SER A 129 -33.30 -5.64 -7.18
N LEU A 130 -33.52 -6.88 -6.72
CA LEU A 130 -32.58 -7.59 -5.86
C LEU A 130 -31.27 -7.90 -6.57
N ALA A 131 -31.31 -8.24 -7.86
CA ALA A 131 -30.11 -8.43 -8.67
C ALA A 131 -29.31 -7.12 -8.78
N THR A 132 -29.96 -6.00 -9.10
CA THR A 132 -29.28 -4.70 -9.22
C THR A 132 -28.67 -4.25 -7.89
N LEU A 133 -29.40 -4.37 -6.79
CA LEU A 133 -28.91 -4.01 -5.45
C LEU A 133 -27.73 -4.89 -5.04
N SER A 134 -27.81 -6.20 -5.27
CA SER A 134 -26.73 -7.15 -4.95
C SER A 134 -25.47 -6.86 -5.76
N ALA A 135 -25.62 -6.52 -7.04
CA ALA A 135 -24.49 -6.14 -7.90
C ALA A 135 -23.82 -4.85 -7.42
N GLY A 136 -24.61 -3.83 -7.08
CA GLY A 136 -24.11 -2.58 -6.52
C GLY A 136 -23.34 -2.79 -5.21
N LEU A 137 -23.88 -3.61 -4.30
CA LEU A 137 -23.21 -3.93 -3.05
C LEU A 137 -21.93 -4.74 -3.27
N ALA A 138 -21.93 -5.72 -4.18
CA ALA A 138 -20.74 -6.49 -4.52
C ALA A 138 -19.62 -5.60 -5.06
N TYR A 139 -19.96 -4.60 -5.88
CA TYR A 139 -19.02 -3.61 -6.40
C TYR A 139 -18.43 -2.74 -5.27
N VAL A 140 -19.26 -2.21 -4.38
CA VAL A 140 -18.79 -1.42 -3.23
C VAL A 140 -17.85 -2.24 -2.33
N LEU A 141 -18.17 -3.51 -2.06
CA LEU A 141 -17.29 -4.36 -1.26
C LEU A 141 -15.96 -4.66 -1.97
N HIS A 142 -15.97 -4.79 -3.30
CA HIS A 142 -14.74 -4.94 -4.06
C HIS A 142 -13.83 -3.70 -3.94
N GLU A 143 -14.43 -2.51 -3.97
CA GLU A 143 -13.71 -1.24 -3.76
C GLU A 143 -13.10 -1.12 -2.35
N PHE A 144 -13.71 -1.75 -1.34
CA PHE A 144 -13.08 -1.87 -0.03
C PHE A 144 -11.99 -2.96 0.00
N GLN A 145 -12.24 -4.11 -0.64
CA GLN A 145 -11.32 -5.25 -0.68
C GLN A 145 -9.98 -4.90 -1.35
N LYS A 146 -9.97 -4.10 -2.42
CA LYS A 146 -8.74 -3.73 -3.14
C LYS A 146 -7.71 -3.04 -2.23
N ASN A 147 -8.16 -2.37 -1.17
CA ASN A 147 -7.28 -1.72 -0.19
C ASN A 147 -6.36 -2.72 0.53
N PHE A 148 -6.76 -3.98 0.65
CA PHE A 148 -5.96 -5.04 1.28
C PHE A 148 -4.93 -5.67 0.35
N ILE A 149 -4.99 -5.41 -0.96
CA ILE A 149 -4.06 -5.96 -1.96
C ILE A 149 -3.13 -4.86 -2.44
N PHE A 150 -3.66 -3.90 -3.21
CA PHE A 150 -2.86 -2.89 -3.89
C PHE A 150 -3.73 -1.67 -4.19
N ILE A 151 -3.23 -0.49 -3.87
CA ILE A 151 -3.73 0.79 -4.36
C ILE A 151 -2.56 1.44 -5.06
N ASP A 152 -2.79 1.89 -6.29
CA ASP A 152 -1.76 2.68 -6.93
C ASP A 152 -1.67 4.05 -6.27
N TYR A 153 -0.46 4.45 -5.92
CA TYR A 153 -0.20 5.75 -5.34
C TYR A 153 0.52 6.61 -6.36
N VAL A 154 -0.15 7.66 -6.82
CA VAL A 154 0.37 8.63 -7.78
C VAL A 154 0.35 10.00 -7.10
N HIS A 155 1.53 10.49 -6.70
CA HIS A 155 1.63 11.74 -5.94
C HIS A 155 1.17 12.96 -6.74
N ALA A 156 1.25 12.91 -8.07
CA ALA A 156 0.85 14.01 -8.94
C ALA A 156 -0.68 14.20 -9.02
N GLU A 157 -1.46 13.24 -8.54
CA GLU A 157 -2.92 13.22 -8.61
C GLU A 157 -3.58 13.54 -7.26
N ILE A 158 -2.78 13.92 -6.26
CA ILE A 158 -3.27 14.28 -4.93
C ILE A 158 -3.27 15.79 -4.85
N ASP A 159 -4.47 16.39 -4.82
CA ASP A 159 -4.68 17.81 -4.55
C ASP A 159 -4.25 18.20 -3.12
#